data_AF-A0A0U5JA77-F1
#
_entry.id   AF-A0A0U5JA77-F1
#
_cell.length_a   1.000
_cell.length_b   1.000
_cell.length_c   1.000
_cell.angle_alpha   90.00
_cell.angle_beta   90.00
_cell.angle_gamma   90.00
#
_symmetry.space_group_name_H-M   'P 1'
#
loop_
_entity.id
_entity.type
_entity.pdbx_description
1 polymer ?
#
loop_
_entity_poly.entity_id
_entity_poly.type
_entity_poly.pdbx_seq_one_letter_code
_entity_poly.pdbx_strand_id
1 'polypeptide(L)'
;MDGLKGQWKVIGCQLNGVWLPVPIFQHFIYAFPDEKHFTLSWGDLTFPNYVGGFPKSDKGTLSINTAVEPHAIDLTPSSGPFAGKTFEGIFHLDHDILKANFAFPGHERPHAFKSLEGHVYEIWQRI
;
A
#
# COMPACT_ATOMS: atom_id res chain seq x y z
N MET A 1 -9.20 12.35 10.56
CA MET A 1 -10.15 11.41 9.94
C MET A 1 -9.85 10.01 10.48
N ASP A 2 -10.58 9.54 11.50
CA ASP A 2 -10.34 8.21 12.12
C ASP A 2 -10.61 6.99 11.20
N GLY A 3 -11.03 7.21 9.94
CA GLY A 3 -11.53 6.16 9.06
C GLY A 3 -10.49 5.11 8.64
N LEU A 4 -9.20 5.47 8.53
CA LEU A 4 -8.15 4.51 8.12
C LEU A 4 -7.66 3.64 9.28
N LYS A 5 -7.83 4.07 10.52
CA LYS A 5 -7.34 3.32 11.69
C LYS A 5 -7.97 1.92 11.72
N GLY A 6 -7.15 0.90 11.96
CA GLY A 6 -7.59 -0.49 12.04
C GLY A 6 -6.70 -1.46 11.28
N GLN A 7 -7.20 -2.67 11.08
CA GLN A 7 -6.51 -3.72 10.35
C GLN A 7 -7.19 -3.98 9.01
N TRP A 8 -6.38 -4.30 8.01
CA TRP A 8 -6.77 -4.33 6.62
C TRP A 8 -6.11 -5.50 5.90
N LYS A 9 -6.92 -6.42 5.41
CA LYS A 9 -6.45 -7.56 4.62
C LYS A 9 -6.44 -7.20 3.14
N VAL A 10 -5.34 -7.45 2.45
CA VAL A 10 -5.27 -7.29 0.98
C VAL A 10 -6.14 -8.37 0.32
N ILE A 11 -7.12 -7.95 -0.48
CA ILE A 11 -8.04 -8.82 -1.23
C ILE A 11 -7.90 -8.69 -2.75
N GLY A 12 -7.13 -7.72 -3.22
CA GLY A 12 -6.72 -7.59 -4.62
C GLY A 12 -5.39 -6.85 -4.72
N CYS A 13 -4.54 -7.27 -5.66
CA CYS A 13 -3.25 -6.64 -5.92
C CYS A 13 -2.93 -6.68 -7.41
N GLN A 14 -2.60 -5.53 -7.98
CA GLN A 14 -2.16 -5.36 -9.34
C GLN A 14 -0.78 -4.71 -9.33
N LEU A 15 0.25 -5.40 -9.83
CA LEU A 15 1.63 -4.91 -9.90
C LEU A 15 2.02 -4.68 -11.36
N ASN A 16 2.54 -3.50 -11.69
CA ASN A 16 2.94 -3.15 -13.06
C ASN A 16 1.82 -3.42 -14.10
N GLY A 17 0.57 -3.13 -13.75
CA GLY A 17 -0.59 -3.38 -14.61
C GLY A 17 -1.08 -4.83 -14.66
N VAL A 18 -0.44 -5.76 -13.94
CA VAL A 18 -0.81 -7.19 -13.94
C VAL A 18 -1.46 -7.59 -12.61
N TRP A 19 -2.65 -8.18 -12.67
CA TRP A 19 -3.31 -8.76 -11.49
C TRP A 19 -2.51 -9.98 -11.01
N LEU A 20 -2.13 -9.95 -9.73
CA LEU A 20 -1.38 -11.02 -9.12
C LEU A 20 -2.31 -12.16 -8.67
N PRO A 21 -1.88 -13.43 -8.72
CA PRO A 21 -2.60 -14.53 -8.09
C PRO A 21 -2.72 -14.34 -6.58
N VAL A 22 -3.89 -14.65 -6.01
CA VAL A 22 -4.20 -14.53 -4.57
C VAL A 22 -3.11 -15.09 -3.63
N PRO A 23 -2.50 -16.26 -3.89
CA PRO A 23 -1.47 -16.81 -3.00
C PRO A 23 -0.26 -15.88 -2.75
N ILE A 24 -0.03 -14.89 -3.62
CA ILE A 24 1.06 -13.92 -3.46
C ILE A 24 0.79 -12.94 -2.31
N PHE A 25 -0.46 -12.53 -2.10
CA PHE A 25 -0.82 -11.46 -1.16
C PHE A 25 -1.82 -11.89 -0.07
N GLN A 26 -2.30 -13.15 -0.08
CA GLN A 26 -3.36 -13.63 0.83
C GLN A 26 -3.06 -13.49 2.33
N HIS A 27 -1.77 -13.34 2.69
CA HIS A 27 -1.30 -13.18 4.07
C HIS A 27 -1.00 -11.73 4.45
N PHE A 28 -1.11 -10.78 3.50
CA PHE A 28 -0.80 -9.38 3.77
C PHE A 28 -1.94 -8.74 4.56
N ILE A 29 -1.61 -8.37 5.80
CA ILE A 29 -2.49 -7.65 6.71
C ILE A 29 -1.75 -6.41 7.19
N TYR A 30 -2.21 -5.26 6.71
CA TYR A 30 -1.75 -3.97 7.18
C TYR A 30 -2.48 -3.59 8.47
N ALA A 31 -1.78 -2.92 9.38
CA ALA A 31 -2.41 -2.21 10.48
C ALA A 31 -2.02 -0.74 10.41
N PHE A 32 -3.01 0.14 10.54
CA PHE A 32 -2.84 1.57 10.72
C PHE A 32 -3.21 1.91 12.17
N PRO A 33 -2.23 1.96 13.10
CA PRO A 33 -2.51 2.32 14.50
C PRO A 33 -2.96 3.79 14.63
N ASP A 34 -2.50 4.64 13.72
CA ASP A 34 -2.83 6.05 13.60
C ASP A 34 -2.72 6.48 12.11
N GLU A 35 -2.86 7.79 11.84
CA GLU A 35 -2.78 8.36 10.49
C GLU A 35 -1.34 8.53 9.96
N LYS A 36 -0.33 8.16 10.74
CA LYS A 36 1.09 8.43 10.46
C LYS A 36 1.94 7.19 10.35
N HIS A 37 1.43 6.03 10.74
CA HIS A 37 2.20 4.80 10.78
C HIS A 37 1.43 3.65 10.17
N PHE A 38 2.18 2.70 9.61
CA PHE A 38 1.66 1.40 9.23
C PHE A 38 2.56 0.30 9.77
N THR A 39 1.98 -0.87 10.00
CA THR A 39 2.70 -2.13 10.10
C THR A 39 2.13 -3.13 9.10
N LEU A 40 2.95 -4.10 8.70
CA LEU A 40 2.57 -5.20 7.82
C LEU A 40 2.88 -6.53 8.51
N SER A 41 1.85 -7.28 8.81
CA SER A 41 1.99 -8.65 9.31
C SER A 41 2.74 -9.49 8.28
N TRP A 42 3.71 -10.28 8.75
CA TRP A 42 4.57 -11.10 7.90
C TRP A 42 5.38 -10.28 6.88
N GLY A 43 5.65 -9.00 7.17
CA GLY A 43 6.49 -8.13 6.34
C GLY A 43 7.85 -8.74 6.02
N ASP A 44 8.45 -9.49 6.95
CA ASP A 44 9.71 -10.19 6.72
C ASP A 44 9.62 -11.31 5.67
N LEU A 45 8.43 -11.91 5.49
CA LEU A 45 8.21 -12.91 4.45
C LEU A 45 8.08 -12.30 3.05
N THR A 46 8.06 -10.97 2.93
CA THR A 46 8.09 -10.26 1.64
C THR A 46 9.50 -10.09 1.06
N PHE A 47 10.54 -10.47 1.83
CA PHE A 47 11.94 -10.36 1.42
C PHE A 47 12.47 -11.38 0.39
N PRO A 48 11.90 -12.58 0.15
CA PRO A 48 12.41 -13.44 -0.92
C PRO A 48 12.29 -12.71 -2.26
N ASN A 49 13.41 -12.63 -3.00
CA ASN A 49 13.57 -11.88 -4.26
C ASN A 49 12.51 -12.17 -5.34
N TYR A 50 11.74 -13.24 -5.20
CA TYR A 50 10.78 -13.72 -6.19
C TYR A 50 9.31 -13.42 -5.86
N VAL A 51 9.01 -12.82 -4.71
CA VAL A 51 7.64 -12.42 -4.38
C VAL A 51 7.54 -10.91 -4.56
N GLY A 52 6.64 -10.48 -5.44
CA GLY A 52 6.34 -9.06 -5.73
C GLY A 52 5.65 -8.36 -4.55
N GLY A 53 6.20 -8.48 -3.35
CA GLY A 53 5.67 -7.87 -2.13
C GLY A 53 5.87 -6.36 -2.15
N PHE A 54 4.83 -5.65 -1.74
CA PHE A 54 4.83 -4.24 -1.36
C PHE A 54 4.52 -4.17 0.14
N PRO A 55 5.14 -3.27 0.94
CA PRO A 55 6.17 -2.30 0.58
C PRO A 55 7.61 -2.81 0.79
N LYS A 56 7.80 -4.11 1.05
CA LYS A 56 9.08 -4.74 1.45
C LYS A 56 9.63 -4.21 2.78
N SER A 57 8.73 -3.94 3.71
CA SER A 57 9.03 -3.54 5.08
C SER A 57 7.87 -3.95 5.99
N ASP A 58 8.18 -4.33 7.21
CA ASP A 58 7.24 -4.67 8.27
C ASP A 58 6.55 -3.43 8.87
N LYS A 59 7.08 -2.24 8.64
CA LYS A 59 6.53 -0.98 9.17
C LYS A 59 7.07 0.25 8.46
N GLY A 60 6.41 1.38 8.69
CA GLY A 60 6.91 2.67 8.23
C GLY A 60 5.93 3.78 8.56
N THR A 61 6.07 4.89 7.84
CA THR A 61 5.26 6.09 8.05
C THR A 61 4.32 6.37 6.89
N LEU A 62 3.31 7.18 7.17
CA LEU A 62 2.30 7.65 6.25
C LEU A 62 2.21 9.18 6.26
N SER A 63 1.85 9.73 5.10
CA SER A 63 1.34 11.10 4.96
C SER A 63 0.02 11.07 4.22
N ILE A 64 -0.99 11.77 4.71
CA ILE A 64 -2.34 11.78 4.13
C ILE A 64 -2.72 13.22 3.79
N ASN A 65 -3.25 13.42 2.59
CA ASN A 65 -3.81 14.69 2.16
C ASN A 65 -5.17 14.46 1.48
N THR A 66 -6.24 14.81 2.20
CA THR A 66 -7.63 14.72 1.71
C THR A 66 -8.17 16.02 1.12
N ALA A 67 -7.33 17.05 1.00
CA ALA A 67 -7.71 18.31 0.35
C ALA A 67 -7.59 18.24 -1.19
N VAL A 68 -7.09 17.13 -1.73
CA VAL A 68 -6.95 16.86 -3.17
C VAL A 68 -7.83 15.68 -3.58
N GLU A 69 -8.19 15.62 -4.86
CA GLU A 69 -8.95 14.51 -5.45
C GLU A 69 -8.21 13.96 -6.67
N PRO A 70 -7.88 12.66 -6.72
CA PRO A 70 -8.05 11.65 -5.66
C PRO A 70 -7.28 12.00 -4.38
N HIS A 71 -7.80 11.60 -3.20
CA HIS A 71 -7.09 11.80 -1.94
C HIS A 71 -5.71 11.15 -1.99
N ALA A 72 -4.71 11.86 -1.49
CA ALA A 72 -3.32 11.45 -1.52
C ALA A 72 -2.94 10.67 -0.25
N ILE A 73 -2.18 9.59 -0.43
CA ILE A 73 -1.51 8.85 0.64
C ILE A 73 -0.09 8.53 0.20
N ASP A 74 0.87 8.82 1.06
CA ASP A 74 2.27 8.49 0.81
C ASP A 74 2.74 7.51 1.87
N LEU A 75 3.49 6.48 1.45
CA LEU A 75 4.00 5.44 2.32
C LEU A 75 5.53 5.46 2.28
N THR A 76 6.19 5.56 3.44
CA THR A 76 7.65 5.53 3.53
C THR A 76 8.08 4.33 4.39
N PRO A 77 8.67 3.28 3.80
CA PRO A 77 9.10 2.11 4.56
C PRO A 77 10.29 2.43 5.45
N SER A 78 10.37 1.76 6.60
CA SER A 78 11.46 1.94 7.56
C SER A 78 12.66 1.02 7.31
N SER A 79 12.46 -0.07 6.57
CA SER A 79 13.44 -1.13 6.33
C SER A 79 13.36 -1.64 4.89
N GLY A 80 14.25 -2.58 4.53
CA GLY A 80 14.28 -3.19 3.21
C GLY A 80 14.87 -2.30 2.10
N PRO A 81 14.74 -2.72 0.82
CA PRO A 81 15.39 -2.06 -0.32
C PRO A 81 14.87 -0.64 -0.60
N PHE A 82 13.71 -0.29 -0.05
CA PHE A 82 13.08 1.02 -0.17
C PHE A 82 13.07 1.81 1.13
N ALA A 83 13.87 1.43 2.13
CA ALA A 83 13.97 2.15 3.39
C ALA A 83 14.22 3.66 3.16
N GLY A 84 13.37 4.50 3.77
CA GLY A 84 13.44 5.95 3.68
C GLY A 84 13.03 6.54 2.32
N LYS A 85 12.61 5.72 1.36
CA LYS A 85 12.12 6.18 0.05
C LYS A 85 10.60 6.18 0.04
N THR A 86 10.02 7.34 -0.28
CA THR A 86 8.57 7.51 -0.29
C THR A 86 7.95 6.93 -1.56
N PHE A 87 6.89 6.17 -1.36
CA PHE A 87 5.95 5.74 -2.38
C PHE A 87 4.80 6.72 -2.40
N GLU A 88 4.71 7.51 -3.45
CA GLU A 88 3.63 8.47 -3.61
C GLU A 88 2.38 7.78 -4.11
N GLY A 89 1.23 8.08 -3.52
CA GLY A 89 0.02 7.35 -3.84
C GLY A 89 -1.26 8.14 -3.70
N ILE A 90 -2.34 7.44 -4.05
CA ILE A 90 -3.72 7.88 -3.86
C ILE A 90 -4.52 6.80 -3.17
N PHE A 91 -5.58 7.19 -2.48
CA PHE A 91 -6.50 6.26 -1.86
C PHE A 91 -7.95 6.70 -1.99
N HIS A 92 -8.84 5.72 -1.87
CA HIS A 92 -10.26 5.92 -1.69
C HIS A 92 -10.76 4.94 -0.63
N LEU A 93 -11.41 5.48 0.39
CA LEU A 93 -12.00 4.72 1.48
C LEU A 93 -13.53 4.73 1.34
N ASP A 94 -14.11 3.55 1.14
CA ASP A 94 -15.55 3.32 1.12
C ASP A 94 -15.90 2.29 2.20
N HIS A 95 -16.35 2.76 3.36
CA HIS A 95 -16.64 1.96 4.55
C HIS A 95 -15.48 1.04 4.96
N ASP A 96 -15.57 -0.24 4.58
CA ASP A 96 -14.61 -1.29 4.89
C ASP A 96 -13.77 -1.72 3.69
N ILE A 97 -13.86 -0.98 2.58
CA ILE A 97 -13.03 -1.16 1.39
C ILE A 97 -12.10 0.04 1.25
N LEU A 98 -10.80 -0.23 1.27
CA LEU A 98 -9.75 0.74 0.97
C LEU A 98 -9.10 0.37 -0.36
N LYS A 99 -9.17 1.28 -1.32
CA LYS A 99 -8.40 1.19 -2.57
C LYS A 99 -7.19 2.09 -2.43
N ALA A 100 -6.00 1.60 -2.74
CA ALA A 100 -4.79 2.41 -2.73
C ALA A 100 -3.91 2.08 -3.93
N ASN A 101 -3.36 3.09 -4.58
CA ASN A 101 -2.40 2.92 -5.67
C ASN A 101 -1.15 3.71 -5.33
N PHE A 102 0.01 3.07 -5.43
CA PHE A 102 1.30 3.65 -5.07
C PHE A 102 2.26 3.55 -6.25
N ALA A 103 3.02 4.61 -6.49
CA ALA A 103 4.16 4.62 -7.38
C ALA A 103 5.44 4.19 -6.63
N PHE A 104 6.27 3.36 -7.27
CA PHE A 104 7.63 3.11 -6.79
C PHE A 104 8.45 4.41 -6.85
N PRO A 105 9.46 4.57 -5.98
CA PRO A 105 10.32 5.76 -6.00
C PRO A 105 10.91 6.04 -7.39
N GLY A 106 10.70 7.27 -7.89
CA GLY A 106 11.12 7.69 -9.23
C GLY A 106 10.03 7.60 -10.30
N HIS A 107 8.85 7.06 -9.98
CA HIS A 107 7.67 7.08 -10.84
C HIS A 107 6.69 8.19 -10.40
N GLU A 108 5.86 8.66 -11.32
CA GLU A 108 4.86 9.68 -11.05
C GLU A 108 3.74 9.15 -10.16
N ARG A 109 3.25 9.98 -9.23
CA ARG A 109 2.05 9.66 -8.42
C ARG A 109 0.89 9.19 -9.32
N PRO A 110 0.22 8.09 -9.00
CA PRO A 110 -0.93 7.62 -9.77
C PRO A 110 -2.14 8.57 -9.64
N HIS A 111 -2.90 8.70 -10.72
CA HIS A 111 -4.13 9.51 -10.78
C HIS A 111 -5.42 8.67 -10.90
N ALA A 112 -5.29 7.33 -10.89
CA ALA A 112 -6.42 6.41 -11.02
C ALA A 112 -6.19 5.11 -10.23
N PHE A 113 -7.28 4.42 -9.87
CA PHE A 113 -7.25 3.13 -9.17
C PHE A 113 -7.01 1.96 -10.13
N LYS A 114 -5.82 1.95 -10.73
CA LYS A 114 -5.27 0.91 -11.60
C LYS A 114 -3.76 1.07 -11.67
N SER A 115 -2.99 0.01 -11.53
CA SER A 115 -1.53 0.12 -11.68
C SER A 115 -1.12 0.26 -13.14
N LEU A 116 -0.09 1.07 -13.35
CA LEU A 116 0.71 1.15 -14.57
C LEU A 116 2.10 0.57 -14.26
N GLU A 117 2.99 0.58 -15.23
CA GLU A 117 4.40 0.24 -15.00
C GLU A 117 4.98 1.14 -13.89
N GLY A 118 5.64 0.52 -12.90
CA GLY A 118 6.17 1.23 -11.75
C GLY A 118 5.15 1.48 -10.64
N HIS A 119 3.93 0.96 -10.74
CA HIS A 119 2.91 1.13 -9.71
C HIS A 119 2.45 -0.21 -9.11
N VAL A 120 1.89 -0.12 -7.90
CA VAL A 120 1.17 -1.20 -7.23
C VAL A 120 -0.18 -0.68 -6.76
N TYR A 121 -1.24 -1.30 -7.27
CA TYR A 121 -2.62 -1.00 -6.91
C TYR A 121 -3.17 -2.15 -6.06
N GLU A 122 -3.70 -1.83 -4.89
CA GLU A 122 -4.26 -2.80 -3.97
C GLU A 122 -5.68 -2.43 -3.54
N ILE A 123 -6.45 -3.47 -3.23
CA ILE A 123 -7.78 -3.38 -2.63
C ILE A 123 -7.72 -4.11 -1.30
N TRP A 124 -8.05 -3.40 -0.23
CA TRP A 124 -7.98 -3.91 1.13
C TRP A 124 -9.38 -3.94 1.74
N GLN A 125 -9.65 -4.99 2.51
CA GLN A 125 -10.88 -5.18 3.28
C GLN A 125 -10.55 -5.02 4.77
N ARG A 126 -11.31 -4.19 5.47
CA ARG A 126 -11.19 -4.07 6.94
C ARG A 126 -11.52 -5.40 7.61
N ILE A 127 -10.78 -5.76 8.67
CA ILE A 127 -11.01 -6.94 9.51
C ILE A 127 -11.20 -6.59 10.98
#